data_AF-A0AA38F515-F1
#
_entry.id   AF-A0AA38F515-F1
#
_cell.length_a   1.000
_cell.length_b   1.000
_cell.length_c   1.000
_cell.angle_alpha   90.00
_cell.angle_beta   90.00
_cell.angle_gamma   90.00
#
_symmetry.space_group_name_H-M   'P 1'
#
loop_
_entity.id
_entity.type
_entity.pdbx_description
1 polymer ?
#
loop_
_entity_poly.entity_id
_entity_poly.type
_entity_poly.pdbx_seq_one_letter_code
_entity_poly.pdbx_strand_id
1 'polypeptide(L)'
;GGVLSGGGSVPTPKVSPADWVNMLNEFQKGAMSTRLQIPMIYGIDGVHGHNNVYGATIFPHNVGLGATRDPDLVKRIGAATTLEIRATNIPYTFAPCIAICRDPRWGRCYESYSEEPTIVKAMTKIIFGLQGAPPVNATKGIPYVARQRNVATCAKHFVGDGGHNQGY
;
A
#
# COMPACT_ATOMS: atom_id res chain seq x y z
N GLY A 1 -15.03 11.30 3.21
CA GLY A 1 -14.15 11.04 4.37
C GLY A 1 -13.35 9.77 4.14
N GLY A 2 -12.41 9.43 5.01
CA GLY A 2 -11.62 8.20 4.92
C GLY A 2 -11.85 7.29 6.13
N VAL A 3 -11.87 5.98 5.91
CA VAL A 3 -11.88 4.93 6.95
C VAL A 3 -10.72 3.99 6.67
N LEU A 4 -10.13 3.37 7.69
CA LEU A 4 -9.03 2.44 7.49
C LEU A 4 -9.05 1.27 8.46
N SER A 5 -8.55 0.14 8.00
CA SER A 5 -8.08 -0.95 8.86
C SER A 5 -6.61 -0.74 9.16
N GLY A 6 -6.27 -0.49 10.42
CA GLY A 6 -4.89 -0.52 10.90
C GLY A 6 -4.37 -1.96 11.02
N GLY A 7 -3.07 -2.13 11.24
CA GLY A 7 -2.44 -3.45 11.40
C GLY A 7 -3.15 -4.30 12.46
N GLY A 8 -3.89 -5.32 12.03
CA GLY A 8 -4.66 -6.22 12.88
C GLY A 8 -6.16 -5.92 13.03
N SER A 9 -6.67 -4.80 12.49
CA SER A 9 -8.11 -4.50 12.51
C SER A 9 -8.85 -5.24 11.40
N VAL A 10 -9.21 -6.50 11.67
CA VAL A 10 -10.04 -7.34 10.79
C VAL A 10 -11.49 -7.40 11.27
N PRO A 11 -12.49 -7.54 10.38
CA PRO A 11 -13.90 -7.52 10.78
C PRO A 11 -14.26 -8.68 11.73
N THR A 12 -13.75 -9.88 11.43
CA THR A 12 -13.83 -11.10 12.26
C THR A 12 -12.63 -12.03 11.96
N PRO A 13 -12.33 -13.03 12.82
CA PRO A 13 -11.28 -14.02 12.53
C PRO A 13 -11.56 -14.83 11.26
N LYS A 14 -10.54 -15.03 10.41
CA LYS A 14 -10.63 -15.78 9.13
C LYS A 14 -11.74 -15.29 8.18
N VAL A 15 -12.00 -13.99 8.16
CA VAL A 15 -12.98 -13.36 7.27
C VAL A 15 -12.64 -13.67 5.79
N SER A 16 -13.66 -14.01 5.01
CA SER A 16 -13.52 -14.25 3.58
C SER A 16 -13.41 -12.93 2.79
N PRO A 17 -12.94 -12.94 1.53
CA PRO A 17 -13.00 -11.75 0.68
C PRO A 17 -14.42 -11.19 0.54
N ALA A 18 -15.45 -12.04 0.49
CA ALA A 18 -16.84 -11.61 0.40
C ALA A 18 -17.29 -10.84 1.65
N ASP A 19 -16.82 -11.24 2.84
CA ASP A 19 -17.15 -10.55 4.10
C ASP A 19 -16.55 -9.13 4.13
N TRP A 20 -15.32 -8.97 3.63
CA TRP A 20 -14.72 -7.64 3.45
C TRP A 20 -15.55 -6.77 2.51
N VAL A 21 -15.96 -7.33 1.37
CA VAL A 21 -16.78 -6.60 0.38
C VAL A 21 -18.10 -6.16 1.02
N ASN A 22 -18.76 -7.05 1.76
CA ASN A 22 -20.02 -6.74 2.45
C ASN A 22 -19.82 -5.62 3.48
N MET A 23 -18.79 -5.69 4.31
CA MET A 23 -18.47 -4.63 5.28
C MET A 23 -18.25 -3.28 4.58
N LEU A 24 -17.43 -3.25 3.52
CA LEU A 24 -17.15 -2.01 2.79
C LEU A 24 -18.42 -1.44 2.13
N ASN A 25 -19.30 -2.30 1.62
CA ASN A 25 -20.57 -1.89 1.03
C ASN A 25 -21.49 -1.25 2.09
N GLU A 26 -21.55 -1.78 3.30
CA GLU A 26 -22.33 -1.18 4.39
C GLU A 26 -21.78 0.19 4.81
N PHE A 27 -20.46 0.32 4.96
CA PHE A 27 -19.84 1.63 5.22
C PHE A 27 -20.10 2.63 4.09
N GLN A 28 -20.03 2.16 2.84
CA GLN A 28 -20.29 3.00 1.69
C GLN A 28 -21.75 3.46 1.65
N LYS A 29 -22.72 2.56 1.92
CA LYS A 29 -24.15 2.93 2.04
C LYS A 29 -24.36 4.04 3.07
N GLY A 30 -23.71 3.94 4.24
CA GLY A 30 -23.74 4.99 5.27
C GLY A 30 -23.15 6.32 4.80
N ALA A 31 -22.04 6.31 4.05
CA ALA A 31 -21.49 7.54 3.46
C ALA A 31 -22.44 8.16 2.43
N MET A 32 -23.08 7.33 1.60
CA MET A 32 -24.01 7.74 0.55
C MET A 32 -25.37 8.22 1.06
N SER A 33 -25.72 8.00 2.34
CA SER A 33 -26.94 8.53 2.96
C SER A 33 -26.78 9.94 3.51
N THR A 34 -25.59 10.54 3.45
CA THR A 34 -25.35 11.93 3.87
C THR A 34 -25.95 12.92 2.87
N ARG A 35 -26.21 14.17 3.28
CA ARG A 35 -26.78 15.24 2.42
C ARG A 35 -26.07 15.40 1.07
N LEU A 36 -24.73 15.28 1.07
CA LEU A 36 -23.90 15.46 -0.13
C LEU A 36 -23.54 14.15 -0.84
N GLN A 37 -23.81 13.00 -0.21
CA GLN A 37 -23.56 11.68 -0.79
C GLN A 37 -22.13 11.49 -1.33
N ILE A 38 -21.15 12.06 -0.62
CA ILE A 38 -19.74 11.96 -1.02
C ILE A 38 -19.23 10.56 -0.62
N PRO A 39 -18.70 9.76 -1.56
CA PRO A 39 -18.22 8.42 -1.27
C PRO A 39 -17.04 8.44 -0.27
N MET A 40 -16.93 7.42 0.58
CA MET A 40 -15.73 7.24 1.40
C MET A 40 -14.64 6.52 0.60
N ILE A 41 -13.40 6.68 1.06
CA ILE A 41 -12.26 5.88 0.61
C ILE A 41 -11.80 5.01 1.78
N TYR A 42 -11.65 3.70 1.54
CA TYR A 42 -11.19 2.75 2.53
C TYR A 42 -9.70 2.45 2.31
N GLY A 43 -8.87 2.60 3.35
CA GLY A 43 -7.43 2.35 3.32
C GLY A 43 -7.02 1.10 4.09
N ILE A 44 -5.97 0.41 3.65
CA ILE A 44 -5.35 -0.70 4.38
C ILE A 44 -3.84 -0.76 4.17
N ASP A 45 -3.10 -1.32 5.13
CA ASP A 45 -1.68 -1.59 4.98
C ASP A 45 -1.43 -2.82 4.08
N GLY A 46 -1.30 -2.63 2.77
CA GLY A 46 -0.87 -3.65 1.82
C GLY A 46 0.64 -3.65 1.56
N VAL A 47 1.46 -3.76 2.61
CA VAL A 47 2.91 -3.44 2.59
C VAL A 47 3.82 -4.57 2.08
N HIS A 48 3.32 -5.80 2.01
CA HIS A 48 4.04 -6.97 1.48
C HIS A 48 3.05 -7.99 0.90
N GLY A 49 2.11 -7.50 0.10
CA GLY A 49 0.87 -8.20 -0.27
C GLY A 49 -0.31 -7.70 0.56
N HIS A 50 -1.49 -8.29 0.37
CA HIS A 50 -2.72 -7.95 1.11
C HIS A 50 -2.75 -8.60 2.50
N ASN A 51 -1.70 -8.32 3.27
CA ASN A 51 -1.24 -9.07 4.43
C ASN A 51 -2.22 -9.18 5.62
N ASN A 52 -3.20 -8.27 5.72
CA ASN A 52 -4.25 -8.37 6.75
C ASN A 52 -5.35 -9.39 6.40
N VAL A 53 -5.39 -9.91 5.17
CA VAL A 53 -6.46 -10.80 4.70
C VAL A 53 -6.01 -12.25 4.72
N TYR A 54 -6.82 -13.09 5.36
CA TYR A 54 -6.56 -14.51 5.47
C TYR A 54 -6.51 -15.17 4.08
N GLY A 55 -5.43 -15.89 3.80
CA GLY A 55 -5.21 -16.57 2.52
C GLY A 55 -4.64 -15.69 1.41
N ALA A 56 -4.37 -14.40 1.66
CA ALA A 56 -3.66 -13.54 0.73
C ALA A 56 -2.20 -13.98 0.53
N THR A 57 -1.62 -13.66 -0.62
CA THR A 57 -0.21 -13.90 -0.88
C THR A 57 0.64 -12.97 -0.02
N ILE A 58 1.63 -13.54 0.68
CA ILE A 58 2.61 -12.79 1.46
C ILE A 58 3.94 -12.77 0.70
N PHE A 59 4.34 -11.59 0.24
CA PHE A 59 5.62 -11.38 -0.41
C PHE A 59 6.74 -11.12 0.62
N PRO A 60 8.02 -11.27 0.23
CA PRO A 60 9.12 -10.81 1.07
C PRO A 60 8.97 -9.33 1.43
N HIS A 61 9.33 -8.97 2.66
CA HIS A 61 9.40 -7.57 3.06
C HIS A 61 10.47 -6.80 2.28
N ASN A 62 10.36 -5.47 2.34
CA ASN A 62 11.09 -4.54 1.48
C ASN A 62 12.61 -4.71 1.53
N VAL A 63 13.21 -5.04 2.68
CA VAL A 63 14.66 -5.29 2.76
C VAL A 63 15.10 -6.44 1.85
N GLY A 64 14.30 -7.52 1.78
CA GLY A 64 14.54 -8.65 0.89
C GLY A 64 14.30 -8.29 -0.57
N LEU A 65 13.26 -7.51 -0.87
CA LEU A 65 13.01 -7.00 -2.22
C LEU A 65 14.12 -6.05 -2.69
N GLY A 66 14.65 -5.25 -1.78
CA GLY A 66 15.84 -4.43 -1.99
C GLY A 66 17.01 -5.27 -2.47
N ALA A 67 17.30 -6.36 -1.77
CA ALA A 67 18.40 -7.28 -2.10
C ALA A 67 18.34 -7.85 -3.53
N THR A 68 17.14 -7.95 -4.13
CA THR A 68 16.99 -8.42 -5.52
C THR A 68 17.57 -7.48 -6.57
N ARG A 69 17.64 -6.17 -6.26
CA ARG A 69 17.99 -5.11 -7.22
C ARG A 69 17.15 -5.16 -8.51
N ASP A 70 15.93 -5.69 -8.45
CA ASP A 70 15.00 -5.81 -9.58
C ASP A 70 13.74 -4.94 -9.38
N PRO A 71 13.77 -3.66 -9.82
CA PRO A 71 12.61 -2.79 -9.78
C PRO A 71 11.40 -3.28 -10.59
N ASP A 72 11.61 -4.09 -11.62
CA ASP A 72 10.52 -4.61 -12.45
C ASP A 72 9.83 -5.80 -11.77
N LEU A 73 10.56 -6.62 -11.00
CA LEU A 73 9.97 -7.57 -10.06
C LEU A 73 9.08 -6.84 -9.04
N VAL A 74 9.59 -5.78 -8.43
CA VAL A 74 8.84 -5.00 -7.44
C VAL A 74 7.59 -4.34 -8.05
N LYS A 75 7.66 -3.90 -9.31
CA LYS A 75 6.47 -3.46 -10.08
C LYS A 75 5.45 -4.59 -10.26
N ARG A 76 5.88 -5.80 -10.62
CA ARG A 76 4.99 -6.97 -10.76
C ARG A 76 4.34 -7.36 -9.43
N ILE A 77 5.09 -7.30 -8.33
CA ILE A 77 4.56 -7.49 -6.97
C ILE A 77 3.48 -6.47 -6.65
N GLY A 78 3.71 -5.19 -6.96
CA GLY A 78 2.69 -4.15 -6.83
C GLY A 78 1.41 -4.47 -7.63
N ALA A 79 1.56 -4.90 -8.89
CA ALA A 79 0.41 -5.28 -9.72
C ALA A 79 -0.37 -6.48 -9.17
N ALA A 80 0.30 -7.51 -8.66
CA ALA A 80 -0.33 -8.66 -8.01
C ALA A 80 -1.05 -8.25 -6.71
N THR A 81 -0.37 -7.45 -5.87
CA THR A 81 -0.90 -6.92 -4.61
C THR A 81 -2.18 -6.12 -4.85
N THR A 82 -2.22 -5.30 -5.90
CA THR A 82 -3.42 -4.56 -6.28
C THR A 82 -4.62 -5.43 -6.61
N LEU A 83 -4.41 -6.55 -7.30
CA LEU A 83 -5.50 -7.47 -7.63
C LEU A 83 -6.10 -8.09 -6.35
N GLU A 84 -5.25 -8.48 -5.41
CA GLU A 84 -5.70 -9.04 -4.13
C GLU A 84 -6.42 -8.00 -3.25
N ILE A 85 -5.90 -6.78 -3.16
CA ILE A 85 -6.56 -5.68 -2.42
C ILE A 85 -7.92 -5.35 -3.04
N ARG A 86 -8.01 -5.34 -4.37
CA ARG A 86 -9.29 -5.12 -5.07
C ARG A 86 -10.24 -6.29 -4.97
N ALA A 87 -9.77 -7.52 -4.74
CA ALA A 87 -10.63 -8.67 -4.46
C ALA A 87 -11.46 -8.50 -3.17
N THR A 88 -11.02 -7.63 -2.26
CA THR A 88 -11.78 -7.23 -1.07
C THR A 88 -12.42 -5.84 -1.18
N ASN A 89 -12.54 -5.32 -2.41
CA ASN A 89 -13.11 -4.00 -2.75
C ASN A 89 -12.41 -2.78 -2.11
N ILE A 90 -11.17 -2.93 -1.61
CA ILE A 90 -10.45 -1.81 -0.98
C ILE A 90 -9.78 -0.93 -2.06
N PRO A 91 -10.04 0.40 -2.10
CA PRO A 91 -9.50 1.28 -3.15
C PRO A 91 -8.16 1.94 -2.84
N TYR A 92 -7.63 1.83 -1.61
CA TYR A 92 -6.44 2.55 -1.18
C TYR A 92 -5.52 1.68 -0.32
N THR A 93 -4.22 1.70 -0.63
CA THR A 93 -3.20 1.01 0.15
C THR A 93 -2.15 1.95 0.72
N PHE A 94 -1.72 1.71 1.96
CA PHE A 94 -0.64 2.44 2.61
C PHE A 94 0.74 1.88 2.25
N ALA A 95 1.05 1.84 0.96
CA ALA A 95 2.34 1.40 0.42
C ALA A 95 2.74 2.29 -0.77
N PRO A 96 4.05 2.47 -1.04
CA PRO A 96 5.20 1.86 -0.35
C PRO A 96 5.76 2.66 0.85
N CYS A 97 6.36 1.95 1.80
CA CYS A 97 7.33 2.53 2.71
C CYS A 97 8.64 2.82 1.92
N ILE A 98 9.03 4.09 1.87
CA ILE A 98 10.22 4.59 1.16
C ILE A 98 11.25 5.18 2.14
N ALA A 99 11.21 4.73 3.40
CA ALA A 99 12.22 5.03 4.38
C ALA A 99 13.60 4.59 3.88
N ILE A 100 14.63 5.36 4.23
CA ILE A 100 16.03 4.98 4.08
C ILE A 100 16.51 4.63 5.48
N CYS A 101 16.50 3.35 5.85
CA CYS A 101 16.91 2.91 7.18
C CYS A 101 18.42 3.13 7.34
N ARG A 102 18.84 4.04 8.22
CA ARG A 102 20.25 4.36 8.49
C ARG A 102 20.80 3.64 9.72
N ASP A 103 19.92 3.05 10.53
CA ASP A 103 20.27 2.32 11.73
C ASP A 103 19.41 1.05 11.84
N PRO A 104 19.99 -0.15 11.70
CA PRO A 104 19.23 -1.40 11.70
C PRO A 104 18.62 -1.75 13.06
N ARG A 105 18.94 -1.01 14.12
CA ARG A 105 18.23 -1.12 15.42
C ARG A 105 16.78 -0.66 15.32
N TRP A 106 16.45 0.13 14.29
CA TRP A 106 15.09 0.55 14.03
C TRP A 106 14.17 -0.62 13.74
N GLY A 107 13.13 -0.77 14.56
CA GLY A 107 12.18 -1.90 14.49
C GLY A 107 11.40 -2.02 13.18
N ARG A 108 11.48 -1.03 12.30
CA ARG A 108 10.86 -1.05 10.95
C ARG A 108 11.90 -1.10 9.82
N CYS A 109 13.16 -1.40 10.12
CA CYS A 109 14.21 -1.43 9.10
C CYS A 109 13.90 -2.43 7.97
N TYR A 110 13.18 -3.51 8.26
CA TYR A 110 12.72 -4.47 7.25
C TYR A 110 11.69 -3.89 6.25
N GLU A 111 11.01 -2.80 6.61
CA GLU A 111 10.11 -2.05 5.72
C GLU A 111 10.87 -1.07 4.80
N SER A 112 12.16 -0.82 5.04
CA SER A 112 13.02 -0.08 4.12
C SER A 112 13.58 -1.02 3.06
N TYR A 113 13.65 -0.56 1.81
CA TYR A 113 14.31 -1.33 0.74
C TYR A 113 15.83 -1.35 0.90
N SER A 114 16.44 -0.31 1.48
CA SER A 114 17.90 -0.20 1.60
C SER A 114 18.28 0.99 2.48
N GLU A 115 19.49 0.95 3.03
CA GLU A 115 20.19 2.13 3.57
C GLU A 115 20.67 3.10 2.47
N GLU A 116 20.68 2.63 1.22
CA GLU A 116 21.12 3.38 0.03
C GLU A 116 19.95 4.06 -0.70
N PRO A 117 19.94 5.40 -0.81
CA PRO A 117 18.83 6.16 -1.41
C PRO A 117 18.55 5.79 -2.88
N THR A 118 19.58 5.42 -3.64
CA THR A 118 19.45 5.07 -5.06
C THR A 118 18.63 3.79 -5.27
N ILE A 119 18.78 2.81 -4.38
CA ILE A 119 18.00 1.57 -4.40
C ILE A 119 16.55 1.86 -4.04
N VAL A 120 16.31 2.62 -2.95
CA VAL A 120 14.96 3.01 -2.55
C VAL A 120 14.24 3.76 -3.68
N LYS A 121 14.93 4.71 -4.33
CA LYS A 121 14.42 5.44 -5.50
C LYS A 121 14.04 4.50 -6.64
N ALA A 122 14.86 3.49 -6.96
CA ALA A 122 14.55 2.52 -8.01
C ALA A 122 13.30 1.68 -7.67
N MET A 123 13.14 1.27 -6.41
CA MET A 123 12.00 0.45 -5.96
C MET A 123 10.66 1.19 -5.94
N THR A 124 10.65 2.53 -6.09
CA THR A 124 9.41 3.31 -6.30
C THR A 124 8.61 2.88 -7.52
N LYS A 125 9.17 2.07 -8.44
CA LYS A 125 8.43 1.39 -9.52
C LYS A 125 7.21 0.59 -9.03
N ILE A 126 7.17 0.15 -7.75
CA ILE A 126 5.98 -0.47 -7.15
C ILE A 126 4.72 0.40 -7.29
N ILE A 127 4.86 1.73 -7.24
CA ILE A 127 3.74 2.68 -7.37
C ILE A 127 3.04 2.49 -8.71
N PHE A 128 3.79 2.28 -9.80
CA PHE A 128 3.21 2.01 -11.12
C PHE A 128 2.55 0.64 -11.22
N GLY A 129 3.01 -0.34 -10.44
CA GLY A 129 2.31 -1.61 -10.29
C GLY A 129 0.96 -1.43 -9.61
N LEU A 130 0.95 -0.63 -8.55
CA LEU A 130 -0.22 -0.43 -7.70
C LEU A 130 -1.30 0.46 -8.36
N GLN A 131 -0.89 1.64 -8.85
CA GLN A 131 -1.78 2.64 -9.46
C GLN A 131 -2.05 2.38 -10.94
N GLY A 132 -1.16 1.64 -11.61
CA GLY A 132 -1.03 1.66 -13.07
C GLY A 132 -0.06 2.76 -13.52
N ALA A 133 0.50 2.61 -14.73
CA ALA A 133 1.42 3.60 -15.28
C ALA A 133 0.66 4.87 -15.71
N PRO A 134 1.12 6.07 -15.33
CA PRO A 134 0.50 7.31 -15.78
C PRO A 134 0.73 7.54 -17.28
N PRO A 135 -0.10 8.39 -17.93
CA PRO A 135 0.13 8.85 -19.30
C PRO A 135 1.52 9.48 -19.45
N VAL A 136 2.08 9.40 -20.66
CA VAL A 136 3.42 9.94 -20.97
C VAL A 136 3.55 11.44 -20.67
N ASN A 137 2.46 12.18 -20.80
CA ASN A 137 2.37 13.63 -20.56
C ASN A 137 1.81 13.99 -19.17
N ALA A 138 1.80 13.06 -18.22
CA ALA A 138 1.30 13.33 -16.88
C ALA A 138 2.15 14.39 -16.16
N THR A 139 1.48 15.37 -15.55
CA THR A 139 2.13 16.40 -14.73
C THR A 139 2.63 15.80 -13.41
N LYS A 140 3.90 16.02 -13.09
CA LYS A 140 4.50 15.56 -11.83
C LYS A 140 3.76 16.16 -10.62
N GLY A 141 3.49 15.33 -9.62
CA GLY A 141 2.80 15.74 -8.39
C GLY A 141 1.27 15.66 -8.45
N ILE A 142 0.69 15.36 -9.62
CA ILE A 142 -0.74 15.13 -9.76
C ILE A 142 -1.08 13.67 -9.41
N PRO A 143 -2.08 13.40 -8.54
CA PRO A 143 -2.52 12.04 -8.23
C PRO A 143 -3.02 11.29 -9.46
N TYR A 144 -2.73 9.99 -9.53
CA TYR A 144 -3.15 9.14 -10.64
C TYR A 144 -3.53 7.74 -10.15
N VAL A 145 -4.65 7.21 -10.65
CA VAL A 145 -5.05 5.79 -10.53
C VAL A 145 -5.70 5.41 -11.86
N ALA A 146 -5.14 4.43 -12.55
CA ALA A 146 -5.45 4.18 -13.96
C ALA A 146 -6.88 3.72 -14.24
N ARG A 147 -7.44 2.88 -13.35
CA ARG A 147 -8.75 2.23 -13.53
C ARG A 147 -9.32 1.78 -12.19
N GLN A 148 -10.59 1.41 -12.18
CA GLN A 148 -11.27 0.89 -10.99
C GLN A 148 -10.60 -0.37 -10.40
N ARG A 149 -9.87 -1.15 -11.19
CA ARG A 149 -9.10 -2.31 -10.70
C ARG A 149 -7.71 -1.95 -10.14
N ASN A 150 -7.33 -0.68 -10.12
CA ASN A 150 -6.11 -0.19 -9.48
C ASN A 150 -6.44 0.49 -8.15
N VAL A 151 -5.43 0.69 -7.31
CA VAL A 151 -5.60 1.31 -5.99
C VAL A 151 -4.80 2.60 -5.90
N ALA A 152 -5.30 3.55 -5.12
CA ALA A 152 -4.47 4.66 -4.66
C ALA A 152 -3.32 4.13 -3.78
N THR A 153 -2.23 4.87 -3.70
CA THR A 153 -1.01 4.48 -2.96
C THR A 153 -0.57 5.58 -2.01
N CYS A 154 0.29 5.23 -1.06
CA CYS A 154 0.84 6.14 -0.06
C CYS A 154 2.36 5.98 0.01
N ALA A 155 3.10 6.94 -0.53
CA ALA A 155 4.53 7.04 -0.26
C ALA A 155 4.72 7.50 1.19
N LYS A 156 5.28 6.64 2.04
CA LYS A 156 5.38 6.88 3.49
C LYS A 156 6.79 6.57 4.06
N HIS A 157 7.19 7.15 5.19
CA HIS A 157 6.55 8.24 5.93
C HIS A 157 7.35 9.52 5.69
N PHE A 158 6.69 10.56 5.17
CA PHE A 158 7.37 11.82 4.90
C PHE A 158 7.60 12.58 6.21
N VAL A 159 8.84 12.90 6.61
CA VAL A 159 10.14 12.48 6.05
C VAL A 159 11.13 12.20 7.17
N GLY A 160 12.17 11.40 6.89
CA GLY A 160 13.26 11.13 7.83
C GLY A 160 12.97 9.99 8.81
N ASP A 161 11.92 9.21 8.57
CA ASP A 161 11.50 8.09 9.42
C ASP A 161 12.56 6.98 9.58
N GLY A 162 13.50 6.85 8.64
CA GLY A 162 14.63 5.92 8.75
C GLY A 162 15.89 6.49 9.43
N GLY A 163 15.87 7.75 9.87
CA GLY A 163 17.07 8.50 10.31
C GLY A 163 17.10 8.88 11.79
N HIS A 164 16.27 8.29 12.64
CA HIS A 164 16.22 8.59 14.07
C HIS A 164 17.54 8.25 14.78
N ASN A 165 17.93 9.08 15.75
CA ASN A 165 19.11 8.80 16.58
C ASN A 165 18.88 7.52 17.38
N GLN A 166 19.86 6.60 17.37
CA GLN A 166 19.82 5.33 18.10
C GLN A 166 18.77 4.30 17.65
N GLY A 167 18.06 4.55 16.54
CA GLY A 167 17.09 3.60 15.99
C GLY A 167 15.75 3.53 16.74
N TYR A 168 15.40 4.52 17.57
CA TYR A 168 14.10 4.62 18.24
C TYR A 168 13.40 5.94 17.93
#